data_AF-A0A7S2SD92-F1
#
_entry.id   AF-A0A7S2SD92-F1
#
_cell.length_a   1.000
_cell.length_b   1.000
_cell.length_c   1.000
_cell.angle_alpha   90.00
_cell.angle_beta   90.00
_cell.angle_gamma   90.00
#
_symmetry.space_group_name_H-M   'P 1'
#
loop_
_entity.id
_entity.type
_entity.pdbx_description
1 polymer ?
#
loop_
_entity_poly.entity_id
_entity_poly.type
_entity_poly.pdbx_seq_one_letter_code
_entity_poly.pdbx_strand_id
1 'polypeptide(L)'
;RNVRELLVVTMTDESNTMKQIDQVEQMIVRASSRGNTQVVESFENRQTNLFLHLDDVADRKKRLNEESERLIGFTKKPRLSTVVGETHDEMSAITTMTISRSPSVPSTNSFGNSENGNKISIEDDNEED
;
A
#
# COMPACT_ATOMS: atom_id res chain seq x y z
N ARG A 1 1.44 -6.51 -6.29
CA ARG A 1 0.11 -5.92 -6.59
C ARG A 1 -0.15 -4.75 -5.64
N ASN A 2 -0.15 -4.98 -4.32
CA ASN A 2 -0.36 -3.94 -3.29
C ASN A 2 0.60 -2.72 -3.39
N VAL A 3 1.90 -2.92 -3.60
CA VAL A 3 2.87 -1.80 -3.76
C VAL A 3 2.58 -0.94 -5.00
N ARG A 4 2.16 -1.57 -6.11
CA ARG A 4 1.83 -0.87 -7.36
C ARG A 4 0.55 -0.04 -7.21
N GLU A 5 -0.44 -0.56 -6.50
CA GLU A 5 -1.67 0.17 -6.17
C GLU A 5 -1.38 1.37 -5.27
N LEU A 6 -0.58 1.18 -4.22
CA LEU A 6 -0.12 2.26 -3.34
C LEU A 6 0.64 3.36 -4.10
N LEU A 7 1.46 3.00 -5.09
CA LEU A 7 2.18 3.97 -5.91
C LEU A 7 1.22 4.82 -6.78
N VAL A 8 0.20 4.20 -7.37
CA VAL A 8 -0.83 4.90 -8.16
C VAL A 8 -1.61 5.89 -7.31
N VAL A 9 -2.03 5.48 -6.11
CA VAL A 9 -2.70 6.36 -5.15
C VAL A 9 -1.79 7.53 -4.78
N THR A 10 -0.51 7.27 -4.50
CA THR A 10 0.48 8.29 -4.14
C THR A 10 0.74 9.29 -5.28
N MET A 11 0.79 8.85 -6.54
CA MET A 11 0.89 9.76 -7.69
C MET A 11 -0.37 10.59 -7.92
N THR A 12 -1.55 10.04 -7.60
CA THR A 12 -2.82 10.77 -7.70
C THR A 12 -2.90 11.87 -6.63
N ASP A 13 -2.45 11.58 -5.41
CA ASP A 13 -2.36 12.53 -4.30
C ASP A 13 -1.42 13.71 -4.64
N GLU A 14 -0.23 13.42 -5.17
CA GLU A 14 0.70 14.44 -5.68
C GLU A 14 0.04 15.34 -6.73
N SER A 15 -0.61 14.76 -7.73
CA SER A 15 -1.26 15.52 -8.81
C SER A 15 -2.37 16.43 -8.28
N ASN A 16 -3.15 15.96 -7.31
CA ASN A 16 -4.19 16.77 -6.67
C ASN A 16 -3.60 17.91 -5.83
N THR A 17 -2.51 17.64 -5.11
CA THR A 17 -1.83 18.65 -4.30
C THR A 17 -1.23 19.75 -5.18
N MET A 18 -0.60 19.41 -6.30
CA MET A 18 -0.10 20.38 -7.27
C MET A 18 -1.21 21.30 -7.81
N LYS A 19 -2.38 20.74 -8.16
CA LYS A 19 -3.54 21.56 -8.59
C LYS A 19 -4.02 22.52 -7.50
N GLN A 20 -3.96 22.11 -6.22
CA GLN A 20 -4.32 23.00 -5.12
C GLN A 20 -3.32 24.13 -4.94
N ILE A 21 -2.02 23.87 -5.16
CA ILE A 21 -0.98 24.91 -5.16
C ILE A 21 -1.27 25.93 -6.26
N ASP A 22 -1.54 25.49 -7.50
CA ASP A 22 -1.87 26.40 -8.60
C ASP A 22 -3.09 27.29 -8.28
N GLN A 23 -4.11 26.72 -7.61
CA GLN A 23 -5.28 27.48 -7.18
C GLN A 23 -4.93 28.51 -6.10
N VAL A 24 -4.10 28.13 -5.13
CA VAL A 24 -3.65 29.03 -4.06
C VAL A 24 -2.80 30.17 -4.62
N GLU A 25 -1.90 29.89 -5.56
CA GLU A 25 -1.11 30.92 -6.25
C GLU A 25 -2.00 31.95 -6.95
N GLN A 26 -3.04 31.49 -7.66
CA GLN A 26 -4.01 32.41 -8.27
C GLN A 26 -4.75 33.26 -7.24
N MET A 27 -5.07 32.69 -6.07
CA MET A 27 -5.71 33.43 -4.98
C MET A 27 -4.78 34.46 -4.35
N ILE A 28 -3.50 34.14 -4.17
CA ILE A 28 -2.46 35.06 -3.69
C ILE A 28 -2.36 36.24 -4.64
N VAL A 29 -2.19 36.01 -5.94
CA VAL A 29 -2.10 37.09 -6.95
C VAL A 29 -3.33 38.00 -6.90
N ARG A 30 -4.53 37.42 -6.81
CA ARG A 30 -5.79 38.19 -6.70
C ARG A 30 -5.86 38.99 -5.39
N ALA A 31 -5.49 38.41 -4.25
CA ALA A 31 -5.53 39.08 -2.96
C ALA A 31 -4.49 40.21 -2.86
N SER A 32 -3.27 39.96 -3.35
CA SER A 32 -2.19 40.95 -3.45
C SER A 32 -2.58 42.15 -4.30
N SER A 33 -3.27 41.93 -5.43
CA SER A 33 -3.76 43.01 -6.29
C SER A 33 -4.78 43.94 -5.60
N ARG A 34 -5.44 43.46 -4.55
CA ARG A 34 -6.43 44.21 -3.75
C ARG A 34 -5.83 44.82 -2.49
N GLY A 35 -4.54 44.64 -2.24
CA GLY A 35 -3.86 45.11 -1.04
C GLY A 35 -4.31 44.42 0.26
N ASN A 36 -4.97 43.26 0.17
CA ASN A 36 -5.47 42.54 1.35
C ASN A 36 -4.38 41.63 1.92
N THR A 37 -3.44 42.24 2.66
CA THR A 37 -2.23 41.60 3.17
C THR A 37 -2.52 40.43 4.13
N GLN A 38 -3.54 40.53 4.98
CA GLN A 38 -3.92 39.46 5.90
C GLN A 38 -4.39 38.19 5.16
N VAL A 39 -5.12 38.37 4.07
CA VAL A 39 -5.59 37.24 3.25
C VAL A 39 -4.44 36.61 2.45
N VAL A 40 -3.49 37.43 1.99
CA VAL A 40 -2.26 36.93 1.33
C VAL A 40 -1.47 36.03 2.28
N GLU A 41 -1.20 36.47 3.51
CA GLU A 41 -0.46 35.69 4.51
C GLU A 41 -1.15 34.34 4.81
N SER A 42 -2.48 34.33 4.89
CA SER A 42 -3.24 33.10 5.04
C SER A 42 -3.05 32.13 3.87
N PHE A 43 -3.04 32.64 2.63
CA PHE A 43 -2.82 31.82 1.44
C PHE A 43 -1.38 31.34 1.31
N GLU A 44 -0.38 32.16 1.67
CA GLU A 44 1.03 31.77 1.70
C GLU A 44 1.30 30.66 2.73
N ASN A 45 0.69 30.76 3.91
CA ASN A 45 0.73 29.68 4.91
C ASN A 45 0.10 28.39 4.36
N ARG A 46 -1.03 28.49 3.65
CA ARG A 46 -1.65 27.34 2.98
C ARG A 46 -0.74 26.75 1.90
N GLN A 47 -0.09 27.60 1.09
CA GLN A 47 0.85 27.17 0.05
C GLN A 47 2.04 26.42 0.66
N THR A 48 2.59 26.93 1.76
CA THR A 48 3.69 26.31 2.50
C THR A 48 3.31 24.91 3.02
N ASN A 49 2.12 24.77 3.60
CA ASN A 49 1.63 23.46 4.06
C ASN A 49 1.44 22.45 2.91
N LEU A 50 1.01 22.91 1.73
CA LEU A 50 0.88 22.06 0.56
C LEU A 50 2.25 21.60 0.04
N PHE A 51 3.28 22.44 0.10
CA PHE A 51 4.65 22.04 -0.23
C PHE A 51 5.21 21.01 0.74
N LEU A 52 4.99 21.18 2.05
CA LEU A 52 5.39 20.18 3.05
C LEU A 52 4.71 18.82 2.79
N HIS A 53 3.43 18.82 2.41
CA HIS A 53 2.74 17.57 2.02
C HIS A 53 3.33 16.93 0.76
N LEU A 54 3.77 17.73 -0.23
CA LEU A 54 4.46 17.19 -1.41
C LEU A 54 5.79 16.52 -1.07
N ASP A 55 6.54 17.08 -0.11
CA ASP A 55 7.77 16.45 0.37
C ASP A 55 7.48 15.08 1.00
N ASP A 56 6.45 14.98 1.85
CA ASP A 56 5.99 13.71 2.44
C ASP A 56 5.56 12.68 1.37
N VAL A 57 4.89 13.15 0.32
CA VAL A 57 4.47 12.33 -0.82
C VAL A 57 5.68 11.84 -1.63
N ALA A 58 6.68 12.68 -1.84
CA ALA A 58 7.92 12.31 -2.52
C ALA A 58 8.68 11.22 -1.74
N ASP A 59 8.78 11.36 -0.42
CA ASP A 59 9.39 10.34 0.46
C ASP A 59 8.63 9.01 0.43
N ARG A 60 7.28 9.07 0.40
CA ARG A 60 6.46 7.87 0.26
C ARG A 60 6.69 7.17 -1.08
N LYS A 61 6.77 7.93 -2.19
CA LYS A 61 7.10 7.36 -3.51
C LYS A 61 8.45 6.68 -3.52
N LYS A 62 9.47 7.32 -2.94
CA LYS A 62 10.81 6.76 -2.85
C LYS A 62 10.80 5.42 -2.13
N ARG A 63 10.17 5.35 -0.94
CA ARG A 63 10.04 4.09 -0.17
C ARG A 63 9.29 3.00 -0.93
N LEU A 64 8.21 3.36 -1.63
CA LEU A 64 7.45 2.40 -2.43
C LEU A 64 8.27 1.87 -3.62
N ASN A 65 9.09 2.70 -4.24
CA ASN A 65 10.00 2.29 -5.31
C ASN A 65 11.09 1.34 -4.78
N GLU A 66 11.74 1.68 -3.67
CA GLU A 66 12.73 0.83 -3.01
C GLU A 66 12.14 -0.54 -2.61
N GLU A 67 10.94 -0.55 -2.03
CA GLU A 67 10.24 -1.79 -1.68
C GLU A 67 9.83 -2.61 -2.92
N SER A 68 9.42 -1.93 -3.99
CA SER A 68 9.12 -2.58 -5.28
C SER A 68 10.37 -3.27 -5.85
N GLU A 69 11.52 -2.58 -5.85
CA GLU A 69 12.80 -3.14 -6.30
C GLU A 69 13.23 -4.33 -5.44
N ARG A 70 13.08 -4.23 -4.11
CA ARG A 70 13.36 -5.32 -3.16
C ARG A 70 12.53 -6.57 -3.46
N LEU A 71 11.24 -6.41 -3.69
CA LEU A 71 10.34 -7.53 -4.01
C LEU A 71 10.68 -8.17 -5.36
N ILE A 72 11.01 -7.37 -6.37
CA ILE A 72 11.49 -7.88 -7.66
C ILE A 72 12.80 -8.66 -7.48
N GLY A 73 13.73 -8.16 -6.67
CA GLY A 73 14.99 -8.83 -6.34
C GLY A 73 14.79 -10.20 -5.66
N PHE A 74 13.80 -10.34 -4.79
CA PHE A 74 13.42 -11.63 -4.18
C PHE A 74 12.94 -12.66 -5.20
N THR A 75 12.19 -12.23 -6.23
CA THR A 75 11.69 -13.12 -7.29
C THR A 75 12.74 -13.55 -8.30
N LYS A 76 13.93 -12.91 -8.30
CA LYS A 76 15.08 -13.26 -9.16
C LYS A 76 16.08 -14.20 -8.49
N LYS A 77 15.88 -14.61 -7.23
CA LYS A 77 16.72 -15.68 -6.66
C LYS A 77 16.54 -16.94 -7.51
N PRO A 78 17.62 -17.54 -8.02
CA PRO A 78 17.51 -18.77 -8.80
C PRO A 78 16.76 -19.80 -7.96
N ARG A 79 15.77 -20.47 -8.57
CA ARG A 79 15.27 -21.74 -8.04
C ARG A 79 16.52 -22.58 -7.78
N LEU A 80 16.69 -23.08 -6.54
CA LEU A 80 17.70 -24.09 -6.23
C LEU A 80 17.60 -25.13 -7.34
N SER A 81 18.55 -25.11 -8.26
CA SER A 81 18.63 -26.12 -9.32
C SER A 81 18.85 -27.41 -8.56
N THR A 82 17.83 -28.26 -8.53
CA THR A 82 18.01 -29.66 -8.18
C THR A 82 19.19 -30.15 -9.00
N VAL A 83 20.31 -30.38 -8.33
CA VAL A 83 21.49 -31.01 -8.90
C VAL A 83 21.03 -32.42 -9.27
N VAL A 84 20.58 -32.59 -10.51
CA VAL A 84 20.41 -33.90 -11.13
C VAL A 84 21.83 -34.33 -11.47
N GLY A 85 22.46 -35.04 -10.53
CA GLY A 85 23.67 -35.79 -10.83
C GLY A 85 23.32 -36.87 -11.85
N GLU A 86 23.90 -36.79 -13.04
CA GLU A 86 23.95 -37.92 -13.96
C GLU A 86 24.77 -39.02 -13.28
N THR A 87 24.09 -40.07 -12.83
CA THR A 87 24.70 -41.28 -12.31
C THR A 87 25.13 -42.16 -13.48
N HIS A 88 26.43 -42.26 -13.72
CA HIS A 88 27.01 -43.52 -14.20
C HIS A 88 28.01 -44.00 -13.15
N ASP A 89 27.68 -45.17 -12.59
CA ASP A 89 28.40 -46.12 -11.71
C ASP A 89 29.78 -45.67 -11.15
N GLU A 90 30.11 -45.80 -9.87
CA GLU A 90 30.10 -47.04 -9.07
C GLU A 90 30.11 -46.72 -7.55
N MET A 91 29.30 -47.46 -6.78
CA MET A 91 29.33 -47.70 -5.31
C MET A 91 29.65 -46.59 -4.28
N SER A 92 28.72 -46.51 -3.30
CA SER A 92 28.86 -46.06 -1.89
C SER A 92 28.45 -44.63 -1.54
N ALA A 93 27.15 -44.44 -1.27
CA ALA A 93 26.60 -43.97 0.01
C ALA A 93 25.11 -43.62 -0.16
N ILE A 94 24.22 -44.50 0.31
CA ILE A 94 22.81 -44.16 0.46
C ILE A 94 22.70 -43.24 1.69
N THR A 95 22.66 -41.93 1.47
CA THR A 95 22.18 -40.98 2.48
C THR A 95 20.66 -41.03 2.46
N THR A 96 20.09 -41.95 3.22
CA THR A 96 18.65 -42.03 3.48
C THR A 96 18.21 -40.78 4.24
N MET A 97 17.54 -39.83 3.57
CA MET A 97 16.74 -38.82 4.26
C MET A 97 15.39 -39.43 4.60
N THR A 98 15.22 -39.79 5.88
CA THR A 98 13.97 -40.30 6.43
C THR A 98 12.89 -39.21 6.37
N ILE A 99 11.92 -39.34 5.47
CA ILE A 99 10.69 -38.53 5.52
C ILE A 99 9.71 -39.29 6.44
N SER A 100 9.51 -38.81 7.67
CA SER A 100 8.40 -39.28 8.49
C SER A 100 7.09 -38.73 7.93
N ARG A 101 6.41 -39.55 7.14
CA ARG A 101 4.98 -39.37 6.87
C ARG A 101 4.22 -39.96 8.06
N SER A 102 3.72 -39.10 8.94
CA SER A 102 2.60 -39.49 9.80
C SER A 102 1.30 -39.33 9.00
N PRO A 103 0.54 -40.42 8.75
CA PRO A 103 -0.77 -40.32 8.13
C PRO A 103 -1.82 -40.04 9.20
N SER A 104 -2.66 -39.02 8.99
CA SER A 104 -3.91 -38.88 9.74
C SER A 104 -4.99 -38.33 8.82
N VAL A 105 -6.11 -39.05 8.87
CA VAL A 105 -7.28 -39.11 7.99
C VAL A 105 -8.11 -37.81 8.05
N PRO A 106 -8.86 -37.43 6.99
CA PRO A 106 -9.60 -36.17 6.95
C PRO A 106 -10.84 -36.22 7.84
N SER A 107 -11.02 -35.21 8.69
CA SER A 107 -12.29 -34.93 9.37
C SER A 107 -12.94 -33.70 8.76
N THR A 108 -13.97 -33.95 7.96
CA THR A 108 -15.04 -33.01 7.61
C THR A 108 -15.61 -32.36 8.87
N ASN A 109 -15.67 -31.03 8.91
CA ASN A 109 -16.59 -30.31 9.79
C ASN A 109 -17.57 -29.48 8.93
N SER A 110 -18.79 -30.01 8.91
CA SER A 110 -20.11 -29.38 8.83
C SER A 110 -20.32 -28.07 8.07
N PHE A 111 -21.10 -28.19 6.99
CA PHE A 111 -22.18 -27.23 6.72
C PHE A 111 -23.15 -27.18 7.90
N GLY A 112 -23.51 -25.97 8.36
CA GLY A 112 -24.57 -25.77 9.36
C GLY A 112 -24.59 -24.36 9.94
N ASN A 113 -25.40 -23.49 9.33
CA ASN A 113 -26.09 -22.30 9.86
C ASN A 113 -25.56 -21.63 11.14
N SER A 114 -25.28 -20.32 11.03
CA SER A 114 -26.03 -19.36 11.84
C SER A 114 -26.08 -18.01 11.14
N GLU A 115 -27.22 -17.77 10.52
CA GLU A 115 -27.96 -16.51 10.68
C GLU A 115 -27.80 -16.03 12.14
N ASN A 116 -27.16 -14.87 12.34
CA ASN A 116 -27.63 -13.94 13.35
C ASN A 116 -27.06 -12.53 13.13
N GLY A 117 -27.98 -11.58 13.15
CA GLY A 117 -27.80 -10.24 12.61
C GLY A 117 -26.81 -9.38 13.40
N ASN A 118 -25.96 -8.70 12.64
CA ASN A 118 -25.36 -7.47 13.12
C ASN A 118 -26.47 -6.39 13.08
N LYS A 119 -27.23 -6.27 14.18
CA LYS A 119 -28.22 -5.21 14.34
C LYS A 119 -27.47 -3.90 14.58
N ILE A 120 -27.30 -3.12 13.52
CA ILE A 120 -26.91 -1.72 13.62
C ILE A 120 -28.14 -0.99 14.15
N SER A 121 -28.12 -0.61 15.42
CA SER A 121 -29.12 0.30 15.98
C SER A 121 -28.86 1.68 15.38
N ILE A 122 -29.77 2.13 14.51
CA ILE A 122 -29.88 3.52 14.07
C ILE A 122 -30.90 4.12 15.02
N GLU A 123 -30.45 4.99 15.92
CA GLU A 123 -31.35 5.91 16.61
C GLU A 123 -31.66 7.03 15.61
N ASP A 124 -32.87 6.98 15.06
CA ASP A 124 -33.51 8.12 14.38
C ASP A 124 -34.06 9.05 15.47
N ASP A 125 -33.19 9.88 16.06
CA ASP A 125 -33.64 11.08 16.76
C ASP A 125 -33.99 12.14 15.72
N ASN A 126 -35.17 11.94 15.15
CA ASN A 126 -35.89 12.92 14.36
C ASN A 126 -36.87 13.65 15.30
N GLU A 127 -36.36 14.57 16.12
CA GLU A 127 -37.21 15.58 16.78
C GLU A 127 -37.19 16.86 15.93
N GLU A 128 -38.26 17.04 15.16
CA GLU A 128 -38.68 18.33 14.61
C GLU A 128 -40.05 18.65 15.22
N ASP A 129 -40.06 19.52 16.24
CA ASP A 129 -41.05 20.57 16.54
C ASP A 129 -40.41 21.62 17.47
#